data_AF-A0A2Z3JBS4-F1
#
_entry.id   AF-A0A2Z3JBS4-F1
#
_cell.length_a   1.000
_cell.length_b   1.000
_cell.length_c   1.000
_cell.angle_alpha   90.00
_cell.angle_beta   90.00
_cell.angle_gamma   90.00
#
_symmetry.space_group_name_H-M   'P 1'
#
loop_
_entity.id
_entity.type
_entity.pdbx_description
1 polymer ?
#
loop_
_entity_poly.entity_id
_entity_poly.type
_entity_poly.pdbx_seq_one_letter_code
_entity_poly.pdbx_strand_id
1 'polypeptide(L)'
;MTSTPHHACLRLTFAATALIGALAATGCATGPKLVTPQPPPIPKPAGDVPSANKAVLKPGTQLVADTAEGHIKIEAGPGRRRVFDWDGLRRGVIAKPRQKRFAGESAKGLYFDGTPKVWKPAHGISKLRYEEGYRNFDNMDDAMIWMQIRRLYYTYNNNGLVVGWKRKGDTLQVEVWQFTIDGKKPTTMPEAQSSRIAEAPLKVKPQKMSPHLVFADGHTEPYTTRTASEYSNIHTGGTAGGTHASQCSWFKSVFGQCASGSGGSASSSADHGSNTAVKTSATTASNSTSAAKNTTAGAGSARSTTAQQAASGADTGAPQASIAGKVVNIRSRPSTHSKVLLQAKHGDPVAILKKNRGWRYVKFDDGRKGWVANFLLKH
;
A
#
# COMPACT_ATOMS: atom_id res chain seq x y z
N MET A 1 28.42 67.08 -51.09
CA MET A 1 27.20 66.28 -51.30
C MET A 1 26.41 66.35 -50.01
N THR A 2 25.44 67.26 -49.86
CA THR A 2 24.04 67.20 -50.37
C THR A 2 23.20 66.13 -49.65
N SER A 3 22.16 66.46 -48.87
CA SER A 3 21.68 67.80 -48.46
C SER A 3 20.90 67.76 -47.14
N THR A 4 20.73 68.93 -46.54
CA THR A 4 19.64 69.33 -45.61
C THR A 4 18.30 69.43 -46.36
N PRO A 5 17.14 69.79 -45.75
CA PRO A 5 16.85 70.25 -44.38
C PRO A 5 15.96 69.24 -43.60
N HIS A 6 14.89 69.48 -42.82
CA HIS A 6 14.05 70.66 -42.56
C HIS A 6 13.28 70.60 -41.21
N HIS A 7 12.08 71.18 -41.14
CA HIS A 7 11.25 71.36 -39.93
C HIS A 7 9.97 70.45 -40.00
N ALA A 8 8.97 70.48 -39.11
CA ALA A 8 8.64 71.39 -38.00
C ALA A 8 7.86 70.61 -36.90
N CYS A 9 7.94 70.96 -35.62
CA CYS A 9 7.05 71.91 -34.93
C CYS A 9 5.55 71.69 -35.12
N LEU A 10 4.86 71.22 -34.07
CA LEU A 10 3.75 71.98 -33.48
C LEU A 10 3.54 71.61 -32.00
N ARG A 11 3.22 72.60 -31.16
CA ARG A 11 2.63 72.37 -29.82
C ARG A 11 1.11 72.52 -29.96
N LEU A 12 0.33 71.64 -29.32
CA LEU A 12 -1.04 71.96 -28.95
C LEU A 12 -1.36 71.47 -27.54
N THR A 13 -1.76 72.39 -26.67
CA THR A 13 -2.26 72.14 -25.32
C THR A 13 -3.68 72.65 -25.19
N PHE A 14 -4.67 71.74 -25.10
CA PHE A 14 -5.98 71.92 -24.43
C PHE A 14 -6.52 70.48 -24.25
N ALA A 15 -6.73 69.94 -23.04
CA ALA A 15 -7.71 70.31 -22.01
C ALA A 15 -9.17 70.03 -22.42
N ALA A 16 -9.77 68.94 -21.90
CA ALA A 16 -11.21 68.82 -21.64
C ALA A 16 -11.58 67.59 -20.79
N THR A 17 -12.61 67.76 -19.95
CA THR A 17 -13.57 66.76 -19.42
C THR A 17 -13.10 65.52 -18.64
N ALA A 18 -13.77 65.31 -17.50
CA ALA A 18 -13.68 64.08 -16.70
C ALA A 18 -14.56 62.95 -17.25
N LEU A 19 -14.21 61.70 -16.94
CA LEU A 19 -15.16 60.60 -16.88
C LEU A 19 -15.23 60.10 -15.43
N ILE A 20 -16.44 60.03 -14.88
CA ILE A 20 -16.67 59.40 -13.57
C ILE A 20 -16.58 57.88 -13.77
N GLY A 21 -15.40 57.33 -13.51
CA GLY A 21 -15.16 55.89 -13.53
C GLY A 21 -15.93 55.20 -12.41
N ALA A 22 -17.17 54.80 -12.69
CA ALA A 22 -17.98 54.01 -11.76
C ALA A 22 -17.27 52.66 -11.49
N LEU A 23 -16.62 52.57 -10.32
CA LEU A 23 -15.99 51.37 -9.81
C LEU A 23 -17.05 50.36 -9.35
N ALA A 24 -17.83 49.88 -10.32
CA ALA A 24 -18.59 48.65 -10.22
C ALA A 24 -17.62 47.47 -10.15
N ALA A 25 -17.00 47.31 -8.98
CA ALA A 25 -16.22 46.14 -8.62
C ALA A 25 -17.19 44.94 -8.52
N THR A 26 -17.50 44.35 -9.67
CA THR A 26 -18.25 43.11 -9.81
C THR A 26 -17.42 41.97 -9.24
N GLY A 27 -17.43 41.87 -7.91
CA GLY A 27 -16.82 40.81 -7.12
C GLY A 27 -17.51 39.49 -7.38
N CYS A 28 -17.27 38.89 -8.55
CA CYS A 28 -17.56 37.49 -8.83
C CYS A 28 -16.92 36.67 -7.71
N ALA A 29 -17.74 36.08 -6.83
CA ALA A 29 -17.26 35.37 -5.65
C ALA A 29 -16.44 34.14 -6.08
N THR A 30 -15.12 34.29 -6.14
CA THR A 30 -14.14 33.26 -6.51
C THR A 30 -13.91 32.27 -5.37
N GLY A 31 -15.00 31.67 -4.89
CA GLY A 31 -14.97 30.58 -3.94
C GLY A 31 -14.11 29.41 -4.46
N PRO A 32 -13.49 28.63 -3.56
CA PRO A 32 -12.56 27.58 -3.94
C PRO A 32 -13.21 26.53 -4.83
N LYS A 33 -12.48 26.12 -5.87
CA LYS A 33 -12.91 25.05 -6.77
C LYS A 33 -12.69 23.70 -6.10
N LEU A 34 -13.76 22.91 -5.95
CA LEU A 34 -13.68 21.54 -5.45
C LEU A 34 -13.08 20.62 -6.53
N VAL A 35 -11.85 20.14 -6.31
CA VAL A 35 -11.12 19.27 -7.24
C VAL A 35 -10.97 17.88 -6.65
N THR A 36 -11.59 16.89 -7.29
CA THR A 36 -11.26 15.47 -7.07
C THR A 36 -10.07 15.11 -7.97
N PRO A 37 -8.86 14.85 -7.43
CA PRO A 37 -7.71 14.51 -8.26
C PRO A 37 -7.90 13.14 -8.91
N GLN A 38 -7.41 12.97 -10.15
CA GLN A 38 -7.41 11.66 -10.79
C GLN A 38 -6.46 10.68 -10.06
N PRO A 39 -6.77 9.37 -10.00
CA PRO A 39 -5.85 8.37 -9.46
C PRO A 39 -4.48 8.42 -10.14
N PRO A 40 -3.36 8.24 -9.41
CA PRO A 40 -2.02 8.18 -9.99
C PRO A 40 -1.96 7.20 -11.19
N PRO A 41 -1.57 7.67 -12.40
CA PRO A 41 -1.64 6.84 -13.60
C PRO A 41 -0.83 5.54 -13.45
N ILE A 42 -1.41 4.43 -13.90
CA ILE A 42 -0.70 3.15 -13.92
C ILE A 42 0.03 3.04 -15.27
N PRO A 43 1.33 2.70 -15.32
CA PRO A 43 2.05 2.53 -16.58
C PRO A 43 1.32 1.58 -17.55
N LYS A 44 1.27 1.96 -18.83
CA LYS A 44 0.85 1.03 -19.89
C LYS A 44 1.79 -0.20 -19.87
N PRO A 45 1.27 -1.44 -20.01
CA PRO A 45 2.13 -2.62 -20.07
C PRO A 45 3.13 -2.48 -21.21
N ALA A 46 4.40 -2.82 -20.97
CA ALA A 46 5.44 -2.78 -21.99
C ALA A 46 6.06 -4.18 -22.13
N GLY A 47 5.30 -5.07 -22.77
CA GLY A 47 5.68 -6.43 -23.11
C GLY A 47 5.67 -7.44 -21.95
N ASP A 48 5.63 -8.70 -22.34
CA ASP A 48 5.58 -9.84 -21.42
C ASP A 48 6.92 -10.16 -20.75
N VAL A 49 6.87 -11.16 -19.87
CA VAL A 49 8.06 -11.80 -19.28
C VAL A 49 8.69 -12.68 -20.37
N PRO A 50 9.95 -12.45 -20.79
CA PRO A 50 10.61 -13.33 -21.75
C PRO A 50 10.70 -14.76 -21.24
N SER A 51 10.62 -15.76 -22.12
CA SER A 51 10.64 -17.20 -21.76
C SER A 51 11.88 -17.63 -20.96
N ALA A 52 13.03 -17.00 -21.21
CA ALA A 52 14.27 -17.20 -20.45
C ALA A 52 14.25 -16.56 -19.03
N ASN A 53 13.16 -15.90 -18.66
CA ASN A 53 12.94 -15.25 -17.37
C ASN A 53 11.66 -15.79 -16.69
N LYS A 54 11.57 -15.69 -15.36
CA LYS A 54 10.43 -16.19 -14.60
C LYS A 54 9.99 -15.20 -13.52
N ALA A 55 8.75 -14.74 -13.64
CA ALA A 55 8.05 -13.98 -12.62
C ALA A 55 7.48 -14.93 -11.55
N VAL A 56 7.48 -14.49 -10.28
CA VAL A 56 6.82 -15.17 -9.16
C VAL A 56 5.33 -14.84 -9.20
N LEU A 57 4.99 -13.55 -9.33
CA LEU A 57 3.61 -13.07 -9.36
C LEU A 57 3.06 -13.16 -10.79
N LYS A 58 1.97 -13.91 -10.95
CA LYS A 58 1.33 -14.10 -12.27
C LYS A 58 0.54 -12.84 -12.67
N PRO A 59 0.47 -12.48 -13.96
CA PRO A 59 -0.45 -11.45 -14.43
C PRO A 59 -1.88 -11.71 -13.95
N GLY A 60 -2.54 -10.70 -13.39
CA GLY A 60 -3.89 -10.83 -12.82
C GLY A 60 -3.93 -11.31 -11.37
N THR A 61 -2.80 -11.37 -10.66
CA THR A 61 -2.75 -11.63 -9.21
C THR A 61 -2.40 -10.38 -8.40
N GLN A 62 -2.71 -10.43 -7.12
CA GLN A 62 -2.23 -9.51 -6.10
C GLN A 62 -1.60 -10.30 -4.96
N LEU A 63 -0.56 -9.73 -4.39
CA LEU A 63 0.11 -10.20 -3.19
C LEU A 63 -0.14 -9.17 -2.08
N VAL A 64 -0.59 -9.61 -0.91
CA VAL A 64 -0.66 -8.79 0.32
C VAL A 64 0.28 -9.39 1.36
N ALA A 65 0.95 -8.55 2.15
CA ALA A 65 1.94 -8.98 3.13
C ALA A 65 2.11 -7.96 4.28
N ASP A 66 2.28 -8.44 5.50
CA ASP A 66 2.51 -7.62 6.71
C ASP A 66 3.83 -7.99 7.40
N THR A 67 4.62 -6.99 7.81
CA THR A 67 5.86 -7.18 8.60
C THR A 67 5.91 -6.20 9.77
N ALA A 68 7.10 -5.84 10.29
CA ALA A 68 7.28 -4.70 11.19
C ALA A 68 7.29 -3.36 10.41
N GLU A 69 7.60 -3.39 9.11
CA GLU A 69 7.62 -2.24 8.19
C GLU A 69 6.21 -1.96 7.60
N GLY A 70 5.18 -2.17 8.42
CA GLY A 70 3.76 -2.03 8.07
C GLY A 70 3.20 -3.11 7.14
N HIS A 71 2.26 -2.70 6.30
CA HIS A 71 1.55 -3.51 5.29
C HIS A 71 1.97 -3.11 3.87
N ILE A 72 2.22 -4.08 2.99
CA ILE A 72 2.40 -3.87 1.55
C ILE A 72 1.43 -4.71 0.73
N LYS A 73 0.95 -4.14 -0.38
CA LYS A 73 0.28 -4.88 -1.45
C LYS A 73 1.01 -4.67 -2.78
N ILE A 74 1.18 -5.73 -3.55
CA ILE A 74 1.87 -5.75 -4.84
C ILE A 74 0.92 -6.37 -5.88
N GLU A 75 0.47 -5.58 -6.83
CA GLU A 75 -0.44 -6.02 -7.90
C GLU A 75 0.37 -6.35 -9.17
N ALA A 76 0.19 -7.57 -9.70
CA ALA A 76 0.80 -8.02 -10.93
C ALA A 76 -0.13 -7.75 -12.11
N GLY A 77 0.17 -6.70 -12.88
CA GLY A 77 -0.54 -6.40 -14.13
C GLY A 77 -0.09 -7.30 -15.30
N PRO A 78 -0.63 -7.04 -16.51
CA PRO A 78 -0.17 -7.71 -17.73
C PRO A 78 1.34 -7.62 -17.93
N GLY A 79 1.94 -8.70 -18.43
CA GLY A 79 3.37 -8.84 -18.64
C GLY A 79 4.21 -8.49 -17.41
N ARG A 80 5.15 -7.55 -17.57
CA ARG A 80 6.09 -7.13 -16.52
C ARG A 80 5.61 -5.99 -15.62
N ARG A 81 4.32 -5.66 -15.62
CA ARG A 81 3.79 -4.56 -14.79
C ARG A 81 3.66 -4.96 -13.31
N ARG A 82 4.09 -4.08 -12.42
CA ARG A 82 3.91 -4.18 -10.96
C ARG A 82 3.39 -2.86 -10.41
N VAL A 83 2.44 -2.91 -9.48
CA VAL A 83 1.96 -1.73 -8.74
C VAL A 83 2.05 -1.99 -7.25
N PHE A 84 2.83 -1.17 -6.54
CA PHE A 84 3.08 -1.30 -5.11
C PHE A 84 2.21 -0.29 -4.36
N ASP A 85 1.62 -0.73 -3.25
CA ASP A 85 0.74 0.05 -2.39
C ASP A 85 1.21 -0.15 -0.94
N TRP A 86 1.87 0.88 -0.40
CA TRP A 86 2.61 0.87 0.87
C TRP A 86 2.70 2.32 1.38
N ASP A 87 2.63 2.53 2.70
CA ASP A 87 2.79 3.88 3.30
C ASP A 87 1.86 4.94 2.66
N GLY A 88 0.58 4.57 2.47
CA GLY A 88 -0.45 5.39 1.81
C GLY A 88 -0.26 5.65 0.31
N LEU A 89 0.83 5.17 -0.29
CA LEU A 89 1.34 5.60 -1.59
C LEU A 89 1.33 4.46 -2.62
N ARG A 90 0.66 4.70 -3.76
CA ARG A 90 0.56 3.76 -4.88
C ARG A 90 1.59 4.09 -5.97
N ARG A 91 2.34 3.08 -6.43
CA ARG A 91 3.56 3.22 -7.24
C ARG A 91 3.57 2.23 -8.40
N GLY A 92 3.40 2.68 -9.63
CA GLY A 92 3.43 1.82 -10.82
C GLY A 92 4.80 1.74 -11.49
N VAL A 93 5.27 0.52 -11.82
CA VAL A 93 6.47 0.28 -12.63
C VAL A 93 6.26 -0.80 -13.69
N ILE A 94 7.11 -0.77 -14.72
CA ILE A 94 7.41 -1.93 -15.55
C ILE A 94 8.75 -2.50 -15.09
N ALA A 95 8.76 -3.73 -14.58
CA ALA A 95 9.99 -4.41 -14.23
C ALA A 95 10.79 -4.81 -15.48
N LYS A 96 12.11 -4.75 -15.38
CA LYS A 96 13.06 -5.15 -16.42
C LYS A 96 13.37 -6.65 -16.26
N PRO A 97 13.53 -7.43 -17.35
CA PRO A 97 14.06 -8.79 -17.26
C PRO A 97 15.49 -8.75 -16.73
N ARG A 98 15.80 -9.52 -15.67
CA ARG A 98 17.17 -9.68 -15.16
C ARG A 98 17.99 -10.47 -16.18
N GLN A 99 19.22 -10.02 -16.49
CA GLN A 99 20.05 -10.63 -17.55
C GLN A 99 20.99 -11.73 -17.05
N LYS A 100 21.53 -11.57 -15.83
CA LYS A 100 22.39 -12.57 -15.15
C LYS A 100 21.58 -13.32 -14.10
N ARG A 101 21.65 -14.66 -14.05
CA ARG A 101 21.13 -15.45 -12.92
C ARG A 101 22.00 -15.17 -11.69
N PHE A 102 21.41 -15.02 -10.50
CA PHE A 102 22.17 -15.08 -9.25
C PHE A 102 22.47 -16.54 -8.88
N ALA A 103 23.52 -16.78 -8.09
CA ALA A 103 23.86 -18.12 -7.63
C ALA A 103 22.68 -18.77 -6.88
N GLY A 104 22.29 -19.98 -7.27
CA GLY A 104 21.10 -20.68 -6.77
C GLY A 104 19.77 -20.34 -7.47
N GLU A 105 19.72 -19.41 -8.43
CA GLU A 105 18.46 -19.14 -9.15
C GLU A 105 18.14 -20.22 -10.19
N SER A 106 16.91 -20.76 -10.14
CA SER A 106 16.43 -21.71 -11.16
C SER A 106 16.02 -21.00 -12.47
N ALA A 107 15.72 -19.70 -12.43
CA ALA A 107 15.46 -18.88 -13.62
C ALA A 107 15.84 -17.41 -13.39
N LYS A 108 16.15 -16.68 -14.47
CA LYS A 108 16.40 -15.22 -14.39
C LYS A 108 15.10 -14.52 -13.97
N GLY A 109 15.08 -13.80 -12.85
CA GLY A 109 13.86 -13.12 -12.42
C GLY A 109 13.59 -11.77 -13.10
N LEU A 110 12.85 -10.89 -12.42
CA LEU A 110 12.63 -9.49 -12.82
C LEU A 110 13.28 -8.54 -11.81
N TYR A 111 13.53 -7.29 -12.21
CA TYR A 111 13.99 -6.25 -11.29
C TYR A 111 13.52 -4.84 -11.71
N PHE A 112 13.56 -3.88 -10.79
CA PHE A 112 13.48 -2.46 -11.11
C PHE A 112 14.43 -1.70 -10.17
N ASP A 113 15.06 -0.63 -10.64
CA ASP A 113 15.89 0.24 -9.81
C ASP A 113 15.84 1.67 -10.37
N GLY A 114 15.75 2.67 -9.49
CA GLY A 114 15.59 4.09 -9.82
C GLY A 114 14.21 4.65 -9.46
N THR A 115 13.83 5.77 -10.09
CA THR A 115 12.56 6.48 -9.83
C THR A 115 11.43 5.99 -10.73
N PRO A 116 10.31 5.47 -10.19
CA PRO A 116 9.11 5.15 -10.97
C PRO A 116 8.49 6.39 -11.61
N LYS A 117 8.22 6.33 -12.93
CA LYS A 117 7.70 7.46 -13.72
C LYS A 117 6.35 8.02 -13.24
N VAL A 118 5.61 7.30 -12.40
CA VAL A 118 4.29 7.74 -11.91
C VAL A 118 4.19 7.66 -10.39
N TRP A 119 5.15 8.31 -9.74
CA TRP A 119 5.17 8.50 -8.29
C TRP A 119 5.81 9.87 -8.02
N LYS A 120 5.02 10.81 -7.47
CA LYS A 120 5.56 12.06 -6.91
C LYS A 120 6.30 11.71 -5.60
N PRO A 121 7.56 12.12 -5.39
CA PRO A 121 8.28 11.84 -4.14
C PRO A 121 7.45 12.26 -2.92
N ALA A 122 7.35 11.36 -1.93
CA ALA A 122 6.47 11.54 -0.78
C ALA A 122 6.98 10.75 0.43
N HIS A 123 6.71 11.26 1.63
CA HIS A 123 7.22 10.75 2.91
C HIS A 123 8.75 10.52 2.91
N GLY A 124 9.51 11.34 2.18
CA GLY A 124 10.97 11.24 2.03
C GLY A 124 11.46 10.20 1.00
N ILE A 125 10.58 9.50 0.28
CA ILE A 125 10.95 8.42 -0.64
C ILE A 125 10.65 8.79 -2.10
N SER A 126 11.63 8.58 -2.98
CA SER A 126 11.66 8.97 -4.41
C SER A 126 12.03 7.82 -5.35
N LYS A 127 12.56 6.71 -4.83
CA LYS A 127 13.06 5.55 -5.61
C LYS A 127 12.43 4.23 -5.17
N LEU A 128 12.32 3.31 -6.11
CA LEU A 128 12.00 1.90 -5.87
C LEU A 128 13.20 1.05 -6.29
N ARG A 129 13.62 0.13 -5.41
CA ARG A 129 14.43 -1.02 -5.76
C ARG A 129 13.59 -2.28 -5.60
N TYR A 130 13.33 -2.99 -6.69
CA TYR A 130 12.53 -4.20 -6.71
C TYR A 130 13.34 -5.37 -7.25
N GLU A 131 13.31 -6.51 -6.57
CA GLU A 131 13.79 -7.79 -7.10
C GLU A 131 12.70 -8.86 -7.00
N GLU A 132 12.49 -9.59 -8.09
CA GLU A 132 11.59 -10.74 -8.17
C GLU A 132 12.39 -11.96 -8.66
N GLY A 133 12.10 -13.18 -8.20
CA GLY A 133 12.75 -14.38 -8.75
C GLY A 133 12.47 -15.72 -8.06
N TYR A 134 12.97 -16.80 -8.67
CA TYR A 134 12.96 -18.15 -8.10
C TYR A 134 14.35 -18.52 -7.59
N ARG A 135 14.43 -19.00 -6.35
CA ARG A 135 15.70 -19.27 -5.67
C ARG A 135 15.71 -20.65 -5.03
N ASN A 136 16.58 -21.52 -5.52
CA ASN A 136 16.82 -22.83 -4.93
C ASN A 136 17.86 -22.76 -3.81
N PHE A 137 17.67 -23.61 -2.79
CA PHE A 137 18.63 -23.88 -1.73
C PHE A 137 18.78 -25.40 -1.55
N ASP A 138 19.94 -25.80 -1.01
CA ASP A 138 20.33 -27.20 -0.79
C ASP A 138 19.81 -27.76 0.55
N ASN A 139 19.13 -26.92 1.35
CA ASN A 139 18.43 -27.24 2.60
C ASN A 139 17.74 -25.97 3.14
N MET A 140 16.94 -26.14 4.21
CA MET A 140 16.18 -25.06 4.85
C MET A 140 17.06 -24.04 5.61
N ASP A 141 18.09 -24.48 6.34
CA ASP A 141 18.92 -23.57 7.16
C ASP A 141 19.59 -22.49 6.29
N ASP A 142 20.06 -22.83 5.09
CA ASP A 142 20.62 -21.86 4.13
C ASP A 142 19.58 -20.85 3.60
N ALA A 143 18.32 -21.26 3.44
CA ALA A 143 17.24 -20.35 3.03
C ALA A 143 16.96 -19.30 4.12
N MET A 144 16.96 -19.72 5.39
CA MET A 144 16.82 -18.82 6.55
C MET A 144 18.01 -17.87 6.68
N ILE A 145 19.24 -18.40 6.56
CA ILE A 145 20.49 -17.62 6.61
C ILE A 145 20.53 -16.58 5.48
N TRP A 146 20.04 -16.90 4.27
CA TRP A 146 20.01 -15.95 3.16
C TRP A 146 19.14 -14.73 3.47
N MET A 147 17.95 -14.92 4.05
CA MET A 147 17.08 -13.81 4.46
C MET A 147 17.76 -12.92 5.52
N GLN A 148 18.40 -13.53 6.53
CA GLN A 148 19.16 -12.81 7.56
C GLN A 148 20.27 -11.93 6.96
N ILE A 149 20.99 -12.41 5.94
CA ILE A 149 22.07 -11.67 5.28
C ILE A 149 21.56 -10.44 4.52
N ARG A 150 20.37 -10.50 3.90
CA ARG A 150 19.81 -9.36 3.12
C ARG A 150 19.37 -8.20 4.02
N ARG A 151 19.02 -8.49 5.28
CA ARG A 151 18.56 -7.52 6.30
C ARG A 151 17.34 -6.70 5.84
N LEU A 152 16.30 -7.34 5.34
CA LEU A 152 14.96 -6.73 5.14
C LEU A 152 14.02 -7.27 6.21
N TYR A 153 12.90 -6.59 6.44
CA TYR A 153 11.80 -7.19 7.18
C TYR A 153 11.09 -8.17 6.24
N TYR A 154 11.16 -9.46 6.54
CA TYR A 154 10.57 -10.53 5.74
C TYR A 154 9.30 -11.10 6.40
N THR A 155 8.33 -11.48 5.57
CA THR A 155 7.22 -12.37 5.91
C THR A 155 7.10 -13.41 4.79
N TYR A 156 6.72 -14.64 5.15
CA TYR A 156 6.76 -15.79 4.26
C TYR A 156 5.85 -16.91 4.74
N ASN A 157 5.41 -17.74 3.80
CA ASN A 157 4.57 -18.89 4.09
C ASN A 157 5.30 -20.23 3.96
N ASN A 158 4.63 -21.28 4.43
CA ASN A 158 5.12 -22.66 4.37
C ASN A 158 5.43 -23.18 2.96
N ASN A 159 4.89 -22.57 1.88
CA ASN A 159 5.16 -22.99 0.50
C ASN A 159 6.35 -22.28 -0.17
N GLY A 160 7.10 -21.49 0.59
CA GLY A 160 8.31 -20.80 0.10
C GLY A 160 8.03 -19.51 -0.66
N LEU A 161 6.80 -18.98 -0.63
CA LEU A 161 6.58 -17.59 -1.05
C LEU A 161 7.10 -16.67 0.05
N VAL A 162 8.09 -15.85 -0.30
CA VAL A 162 8.83 -14.96 0.60
C VAL A 162 8.74 -13.53 0.08
N VAL A 163 8.40 -12.60 0.96
CA VAL A 163 8.31 -11.18 0.64
C VAL A 163 9.04 -10.39 1.71
N GLY A 164 9.87 -9.44 1.32
CA GLY A 164 10.52 -8.55 2.28
C GLY A 164 10.70 -7.14 1.73
N TRP A 165 10.69 -6.16 2.64
CA TRP A 165 10.93 -4.77 2.28
C TRP A 165 11.62 -3.99 3.40
N LYS A 166 12.09 -2.78 3.05
CA LYS A 166 12.55 -1.74 3.97
C LYS A 166 12.68 -0.39 3.26
N ARG A 167 12.57 0.68 4.03
CA ARG A 167 13.10 2.00 3.73
C ARG A 167 14.63 1.98 3.83
N LYS A 168 15.33 2.59 2.87
CA LYS A 168 16.77 2.85 2.91
C LYS A 168 17.06 4.22 2.27
N GLY A 169 17.20 5.25 3.09
CA GLY A 169 17.28 6.63 2.60
C GLY A 169 16.03 6.97 1.78
N ASP A 170 16.22 7.54 0.58
CA ASP A 170 15.13 7.88 -0.34
C ASP A 170 14.56 6.70 -1.16
N THR A 171 15.00 5.47 -0.86
CA THR A 171 14.66 4.27 -1.62
C THR A 171 13.82 3.30 -0.79
N LEU A 172 12.67 2.89 -1.34
CA LEU A 172 11.95 1.69 -0.88
C LEU A 172 12.55 0.47 -1.57
N GLN A 173 13.16 -0.44 -0.80
CA GLN A 173 13.63 -1.74 -1.29
C GLN A 173 12.55 -2.79 -1.03
N VAL A 174 12.16 -3.55 -2.06
CA VAL A 174 11.15 -4.62 -2.02
C VAL A 174 11.67 -5.87 -2.75
N GLU A 175 11.41 -7.03 -2.18
CA GLU A 175 11.87 -8.33 -2.68
C GLU A 175 10.73 -9.34 -2.64
N VAL A 176 10.52 -10.08 -3.74
CA VAL A 176 9.52 -11.14 -3.86
C VAL A 176 10.17 -12.40 -4.43
N TRP A 177 10.23 -13.45 -3.63
CA TRP A 177 10.92 -14.68 -3.98
C TRP A 177 9.99 -15.89 -3.87
N GLN A 178 10.11 -16.82 -4.81
CA GLN A 178 9.71 -18.21 -4.60
C GLN A 178 10.96 -19.01 -4.25
N PHE A 179 11.07 -19.43 -3.00
CA PHE A 179 12.09 -20.37 -2.56
C PHE A 179 11.72 -21.80 -2.96
N THR A 180 12.73 -22.59 -3.30
CA THR A 180 12.65 -24.04 -3.44
C THR A 180 13.78 -24.70 -2.65
N ILE A 181 13.51 -25.85 -2.06
CA ILE A 181 14.50 -26.71 -1.42
C ILE A 181 14.62 -27.96 -2.30
N ASP A 182 15.83 -28.32 -2.72
CA ASP A 182 16.10 -29.48 -3.59
C ASP A 182 15.20 -29.53 -4.85
N GLY A 183 15.02 -28.37 -5.48
CA GLY A 183 14.20 -28.16 -6.69
C GLY A 183 12.70 -28.06 -6.44
N LYS A 184 12.20 -28.42 -5.25
CA LYS A 184 10.77 -28.50 -4.91
C LYS A 184 10.34 -27.30 -4.06
N LYS A 185 9.06 -26.91 -4.11
CA LYS A 185 8.53 -26.00 -3.07
C LYS A 185 8.61 -26.70 -1.71
N PRO A 186 9.02 -26.03 -0.63
CA PRO A 186 8.85 -26.58 0.71
C PRO A 186 7.35 -26.76 1.03
N THR A 187 7.05 -27.61 2.02
CA THR A 187 5.70 -27.77 2.60
C THR A 187 5.60 -27.16 4.00
N THR A 188 6.74 -26.83 4.62
CA THR A 188 6.87 -26.10 5.87
C THR A 188 8.10 -25.18 5.80
N MET A 189 8.06 -24.06 6.52
CA MET A 189 9.24 -23.21 6.76
C MET A 189 9.30 -22.81 8.24
N PRO A 190 10.49 -22.81 8.89
CA PRO A 190 10.62 -22.36 10.28
C PRO A 190 10.13 -20.92 10.44
N GLU A 191 9.39 -20.62 11.51
CA GLU A 191 8.87 -19.27 11.83
C GLU A 191 7.90 -18.67 10.77
N ALA A 192 7.38 -19.47 9.83
CA ALA A 192 6.58 -18.99 8.70
C ALA A 192 5.19 -18.43 9.07
N GLN A 193 5.04 -17.11 8.93
CA GLN A 193 3.84 -16.34 9.25
C GLN A 193 2.80 -16.41 8.10
N SER A 194 2.34 -17.61 7.77
CA SER A 194 1.48 -17.88 6.59
C SER A 194 0.13 -17.13 6.57
N SER A 195 -0.32 -16.58 7.70
CA SER A 195 -1.50 -15.70 7.81
C SER A 195 -1.21 -14.23 7.46
N ARG A 196 0.06 -13.82 7.45
CA ARG A 196 0.53 -12.44 7.17
C ARG A 196 1.06 -12.27 5.74
N ILE A 197 0.71 -13.20 4.85
CA ILE A 197 1.09 -13.17 3.44
C ILE A 197 0.12 -14.01 2.60
N ALA A 198 -0.49 -13.41 1.58
CA ALA A 198 -1.41 -14.11 0.67
C ALA A 198 -1.26 -13.61 -0.78
N GLU A 199 -1.18 -14.55 -1.72
CA GLU A 199 -1.42 -14.29 -3.15
C GLU A 199 -2.87 -14.65 -3.47
N ALA A 200 -3.56 -13.79 -4.22
CA ALA A 200 -4.96 -13.93 -4.61
C ALA A 200 -5.20 -13.36 -6.01
N PRO A 201 -6.34 -13.65 -6.67
CA PRO A 201 -6.76 -12.92 -7.86
C PRO A 201 -6.83 -11.40 -7.60
N LEU A 202 -6.38 -10.60 -8.57
CA LEU A 202 -6.30 -9.15 -8.47
C LEU A 202 -7.69 -8.51 -8.32
N LYS A 203 -7.94 -7.90 -7.15
CA LYS A 203 -9.18 -7.15 -6.87
C LYS A 203 -8.93 -5.66 -7.05
N VAL A 204 -9.08 -5.18 -8.28
CA VAL A 204 -8.94 -3.75 -8.63
C VAL A 204 -10.07 -2.94 -7.98
N LYS A 205 -9.85 -2.52 -6.72
CA LYS A 205 -10.68 -1.49 -6.08
C LYS A 205 -10.31 -0.13 -6.71
N PRO A 206 -11.26 0.67 -7.22
CA PRO A 206 -11.00 2.06 -7.56
C PRO A 206 -10.43 2.79 -6.34
N GLN A 207 -9.37 3.58 -6.54
CA GLN A 207 -8.87 4.43 -5.46
C GLN A 207 -9.89 5.52 -5.16
N LYS A 208 -10.36 5.58 -3.92
CA LYS A 208 -11.08 6.75 -3.41
C LYS A 208 -10.09 7.90 -3.33
N MET A 209 -10.25 8.89 -4.20
CA MET A 209 -9.48 10.12 -4.20
C MET A 209 -10.24 11.15 -3.37
N SER A 210 -9.66 11.63 -2.27
CA SER A 210 -10.27 12.69 -1.47
C SER A 210 -10.27 13.99 -2.27
N PRO A 211 -11.40 14.69 -2.41
CA PRO A 211 -11.42 16.01 -3.00
C PRO A 211 -10.68 17.02 -2.12
N HIS A 212 -10.20 18.09 -2.74
CA HIS A 212 -9.59 19.24 -2.09
C HIS A 212 -10.14 20.52 -2.71
N LEU A 213 -10.16 21.57 -1.91
CA LEU A 213 -10.46 22.94 -2.33
C LEU A 213 -9.21 23.53 -2.99
N VAL A 214 -9.37 24.25 -4.09
CA VAL A 214 -8.31 24.98 -4.80
C VAL A 214 -8.73 26.44 -4.95
N PHE A 215 -7.95 27.34 -4.36
CA PHE A 215 -8.29 28.76 -4.25
C PHE A 215 -7.67 29.57 -5.40
N ALA A 216 -8.10 30.82 -5.57
CA ALA A 216 -7.73 31.66 -6.71
C ALA A 216 -6.25 32.09 -6.72
N ASP A 217 -5.60 32.09 -5.55
CA ASP A 217 -4.17 32.31 -5.32
C ASP A 217 -3.33 31.02 -5.51
N GLY A 218 -3.97 29.87 -5.70
CA GLY A 218 -3.34 28.57 -5.85
C GLY A 218 -3.13 27.78 -4.56
N HIS A 219 -3.57 28.25 -3.38
CA HIS A 219 -3.51 27.42 -2.17
C HIS A 219 -4.57 26.29 -2.21
N THR A 220 -4.36 25.23 -1.42
CA THR A 220 -5.22 24.03 -1.43
C THR A 220 -5.50 23.45 -0.05
N GLU A 221 -6.76 23.11 0.23
CA GLU A 221 -7.19 22.55 1.51
C GLU A 221 -7.94 21.21 1.35
N PRO A 222 -7.80 20.24 2.28
CA PRO A 222 -8.51 18.97 2.19
C PRO A 222 -10.02 19.14 2.43
N TYR A 223 -10.86 18.67 1.50
CA TYR A 223 -12.31 18.76 1.66
C TYR A 223 -12.81 17.70 2.64
N THR A 224 -13.10 18.15 3.86
CA THR A 224 -13.60 17.38 5.00
C THR A 224 -15.04 17.78 5.33
N THR A 225 -15.71 17.09 6.25
CA THR A 225 -17.03 17.49 6.76
C THR A 225 -17.01 18.91 7.36
N ARG A 226 -15.90 19.31 8.00
CA ARG A 226 -15.73 20.65 8.59
C ARG A 226 -15.67 21.74 7.50
N THR A 227 -14.79 21.59 6.52
CA THR A 227 -14.71 22.52 5.38
C THR A 227 -16.00 22.50 4.55
N ALA A 228 -16.68 21.36 4.46
CA ALA A 228 -17.99 21.28 3.82
C ALA A 228 -19.01 22.19 4.52
N SER A 229 -19.07 22.21 5.86
CA SER A 229 -19.93 23.15 6.60
C SER A 229 -19.46 24.60 6.59
N GLU A 230 -18.15 24.86 6.44
CA GLU A 230 -17.59 26.21 6.35
C GLU A 230 -17.93 26.86 4.98
N TYR A 231 -17.94 26.09 3.90
CA TYR A 231 -18.25 26.57 2.55
C TYR A 231 -19.69 26.29 2.07
N SER A 232 -20.49 25.44 2.75
CA SER A 232 -21.88 25.16 2.36
C SER A 232 -22.82 26.37 2.43
N ASN A 233 -22.48 27.36 3.25
CA ASN A 233 -23.35 28.51 3.53
C ASN A 233 -23.19 29.64 2.50
N ILE A 234 -22.21 29.54 1.59
CA ILE A 234 -22.01 30.51 0.51
C ILE A 234 -22.98 30.23 -0.64
N HIS A 235 -24.28 30.46 -0.41
CA HIS A 235 -25.27 30.98 -1.38
C HIS A 235 -26.66 31.30 -0.76
N THR A 236 -26.71 31.77 0.49
CA THR A 236 -27.94 32.35 1.08
C THR A 236 -27.67 33.74 1.69
N GLY A 237 -27.60 34.76 0.83
CA GLY A 237 -27.34 36.14 1.24
C GLY A 237 -27.40 37.10 0.05
N GLY A 238 -28.61 37.45 -0.41
CA GLY A 238 -28.82 38.25 -1.62
C GLY A 238 -30.28 38.55 -1.90
N THR A 239 -31.00 39.12 -0.93
CA THR A 239 -32.45 39.35 -1.02
C THR A 239 -32.77 40.63 -1.79
N ALA A 240 -32.90 40.54 -3.11
CA ALA A 240 -33.49 41.57 -3.97
C ALA A 240 -34.35 40.90 -5.06
N GLY A 241 -35.54 41.43 -5.32
CA GLY A 241 -36.62 40.69 -5.99
C GLY A 241 -36.39 40.36 -7.47
N GLY A 242 -36.74 39.12 -7.85
CA GLY A 242 -36.87 38.64 -9.22
C GLY A 242 -37.64 37.32 -9.23
N THR A 243 -38.58 37.14 -10.16
CA THR A 243 -39.50 35.98 -10.18
C THR A 243 -39.03 34.85 -11.11
N HIS A 244 -39.48 33.63 -10.79
CA HIS A 244 -39.33 32.36 -11.54
C HIS A 244 -37.96 31.63 -11.51
N ALA A 245 -38.07 30.31 -11.78
CA ALA A 245 -37.03 29.31 -12.06
C ALA A 245 -36.22 28.68 -10.89
N SER A 246 -36.46 27.36 -10.72
CA SER A 246 -35.48 26.32 -10.32
C SER A 246 -34.65 26.47 -9.04
N GLN A 247 -35.24 26.24 -7.87
CA GLN A 247 -34.49 25.79 -6.69
C GLN A 247 -34.18 24.29 -6.72
N CYS A 248 -33.24 23.87 -7.60
CA CYS A 248 -32.52 22.61 -7.43
C CYS A 248 -31.08 22.93 -6.98
N SER A 249 -30.79 22.76 -5.69
CA SER A 249 -29.42 22.79 -5.21
C SER A 249 -28.56 21.79 -6.00
N TRP A 250 -27.39 22.23 -6.45
CA TRP A 250 -26.45 21.45 -7.28
C TRP A 250 -26.18 20.04 -6.72
N PHE A 251 -26.16 19.88 -5.40
CA PHE A 251 -25.96 18.58 -4.77
C PHE A 251 -27.07 17.55 -5.08
N LYS A 252 -28.30 18.01 -5.40
CA LYS A 252 -29.41 17.12 -5.83
C LYS A 252 -29.39 16.80 -7.33
N SER A 253 -28.81 17.64 -8.19
CA SER A 253 -28.73 17.34 -9.63
C SER A 253 -27.69 16.25 -9.93
N VAL A 254 -26.58 16.21 -9.16
CA VAL A 254 -25.53 15.18 -9.27
C VAL A 254 -26.05 13.77 -8.95
N PHE A 255 -27.12 13.64 -8.17
CA PHE A 255 -27.72 12.35 -7.76
C PHE A 255 -29.17 12.13 -8.23
N GLY A 256 -29.64 12.91 -9.22
CA GLY A 256 -30.88 12.61 -9.95
C GLY A 256 -32.19 12.74 -9.14
N GLN A 257 -32.22 13.57 -8.09
CA GLN A 257 -33.39 13.71 -7.20
C GLN A 257 -33.99 15.14 -7.22
N CYS A 258 -34.42 15.59 -8.40
CA CYS A 258 -35.41 16.66 -8.55
C CYS A 258 -36.65 16.11 -9.24
N ALA A 259 -37.80 16.14 -8.56
CA ALA A 259 -39.07 15.68 -9.11
C ALA A 259 -39.79 16.82 -9.87
N SER A 260 -40.29 16.53 -11.07
CA SER A 260 -40.98 17.50 -11.91
C SER A 260 -42.50 17.47 -11.71
N GLY A 261 -43.06 18.62 -11.32
CA GLY A 261 -44.49 18.93 -11.40
C GLY A 261 -44.70 20.45 -11.54
N SER A 262 -45.81 20.94 -12.07
CA SER A 262 -46.98 20.23 -12.63
C SER A 262 -47.90 21.19 -13.39
N GLY A 263 -48.63 20.68 -14.39
CA GLY A 263 -49.75 21.36 -15.07
C GLY A 263 -49.36 22.18 -16.31
N GLY A 264 -50.27 22.41 -17.27
CA GLY A 264 -51.61 21.83 -17.39
C GLY A 264 -52.58 22.69 -18.23
N SER A 265 -53.04 22.16 -19.37
CA SER A 265 -54.22 22.63 -20.10
C SER A 265 -54.73 21.49 -21.01
N ALA A 266 -55.97 21.54 -21.50
CA ALA A 266 -56.68 20.39 -22.05
C ALA A 266 -57.41 20.64 -23.38
N SER A 267 -57.45 19.62 -24.25
CA SER A 267 -58.47 19.47 -25.31
C SER A 267 -58.62 18.01 -25.77
N SER A 268 -59.80 17.44 -25.54
CA SER A 268 -60.54 16.45 -26.36
C SER A 268 -59.91 15.14 -26.92
N SER A 269 -60.66 14.06 -26.67
CA SER A 269 -61.01 12.93 -27.57
C SER A 269 -60.01 11.81 -27.96
N ALA A 270 -60.40 10.58 -27.55
CA ALA A 270 -60.19 9.26 -28.18
C ALA A 270 -58.74 8.67 -28.23
N ASP A 271 -58.51 7.35 -28.12
CA ASP A 271 -59.44 6.23 -27.90
C ASP A 271 -58.80 5.01 -27.16
N HIS A 272 -59.62 4.02 -26.77
CA HIS A 272 -59.33 2.63 -26.34
C HIS A 272 -57.85 2.24 -26.07
N GLY A 273 -57.42 1.85 -24.86
CA GLY A 273 -57.79 0.61 -24.12
C GLY A 273 -56.52 -0.22 -23.86
N SER A 274 -56.38 -1.11 -22.86
CA SER A 274 -57.31 -1.65 -21.85
C SER A 274 -56.54 -2.15 -20.58
N ASN A 275 -57.29 -2.53 -19.53
CA ASN A 275 -56.93 -3.44 -18.43
C ASN A 275 -55.66 -3.15 -17.59
N THR A 276 -55.80 -2.44 -16.47
CA THR A 276 -56.07 -2.94 -15.08
C THR A 276 -54.80 -3.41 -14.33
N ALA A 277 -54.38 -2.80 -13.21
CA ALA A 277 -55.08 -2.52 -11.94
C ALA A 277 -55.20 -3.78 -11.03
N VAL A 278 -55.06 -3.70 -9.70
CA VAL A 278 -54.81 -2.52 -8.85
C VAL A 278 -53.98 -2.81 -7.58
N LYS A 279 -53.53 -1.72 -6.96
CA LYS A 279 -52.87 -1.57 -5.64
C LYS A 279 -53.86 -2.02 -4.52
N THR A 280 -53.69 -1.95 -3.21
CA THR A 280 -53.00 -1.04 -2.27
C THR A 280 -53.19 -1.61 -0.84
N SER A 281 -52.37 -1.19 0.13
CA SER A 281 -52.74 -0.87 1.54
C SER A 281 -53.51 -1.87 2.44
N ALA A 282 -53.37 -1.89 3.78
CA ALA A 282 -52.35 -1.37 4.71
C ALA A 282 -52.71 -1.81 6.17
N THR A 283 -51.89 -1.36 7.14
CA THR A 283 -52.28 -1.00 8.54
C THR A 283 -52.16 -2.04 9.67
N THR A 284 -51.74 -1.53 10.84
CA THR A 284 -52.01 -1.98 12.24
C THR A 284 -51.33 -3.23 12.85
N ALA A 285 -50.13 -2.99 13.39
CA ALA A 285 -49.83 -3.01 14.85
C ALA A 285 -49.75 -4.33 15.67
N SER A 286 -49.22 -4.15 16.90
CA SER A 286 -49.25 -5.04 18.09
C SER A 286 -48.12 -6.06 18.26
N ASN A 287 -47.28 -5.81 19.29
CA ASN A 287 -46.94 -6.66 20.46
C ASN A 287 -46.60 -8.17 20.30
N SER A 288 -45.75 -8.78 21.14
CA SER A 288 -44.85 -8.26 22.20
C SER A 288 -43.90 -9.37 22.71
N THR A 289 -42.81 -8.96 23.37
CA THR A 289 -42.00 -9.68 24.38
C THR A 289 -42.26 -11.16 24.68
N SER A 290 -41.17 -11.95 24.76
CA SER A 290 -40.86 -12.68 26.00
C SER A 290 -39.39 -13.13 26.07
N ALA A 291 -38.81 -13.04 27.28
CA ALA A 291 -37.49 -13.59 27.61
C ALA A 291 -37.43 -13.96 29.11
N ALA A 292 -37.24 -15.24 29.42
CA ALA A 292 -36.89 -15.83 30.73
C ALA A 292 -36.43 -17.28 30.46
N LYS A 293 -35.38 -17.85 31.10
CA LYS A 293 -35.21 -18.24 32.53
C LYS A 293 -36.26 -19.26 33.02
N ASN A 294 -35.94 -20.28 33.82
CA ASN A 294 -34.85 -20.37 34.83
C ASN A 294 -34.51 -21.84 35.22
N THR A 295 -33.25 -22.13 35.64
CA THR A 295 -32.77 -22.94 36.84
C THR A 295 -33.47 -24.24 37.32
N THR A 296 -32.89 -25.22 38.05
CA THR A 296 -31.54 -25.66 38.58
C THR A 296 -31.82 -26.90 39.50
N ALA A 297 -30.96 -27.88 39.87
CA ALA A 297 -29.53 -28.19 39.70
C ALA A 297 -29.36 -29.56 38.95
N GLY A 298 -28.58 -30.60 39.32
CA GLY A 298 -27.56 -30.89 40.37
C GLY A 298 -27.31 -32.43 40.44
N ALA A 299 -26.18 -33.00 40.86
CA ALA A 299 -24.86 -32.48 41.26
C ALA A 299 -23.77 -33.59 41.08
N GLY A 300 -22.47 -33.25 40.97
CA GLY A 300 -21.39 -34.27 40.94
C GLY A 300 -19.99 -33.79 40.52
N SER A 301 -19.00 -33.96 41.42
CA SER A 301 -17.52 -33.92 41.22
C SER A 301 -17.04 -34.28 39.80
N ALA A 302 -15.99 -33.73 39.17
CA ALA A 302 -14.84 -32.85 39.47
C ALA A 302 -14.19 -32.52 38.08
N ARG A 303 -13.08 -31.81 37.84
CA ARG A 303 -11.98 -31.21 38.64
C ARG A 303 -11.32 -30.09 37.81
N SER A 304 -10.76 -29.08 38.49
CA SER A 304 -9.80 -28.06 37.97
C SER A 304 -10.26 -27.01 36.94
N THR A 305 -10.32 -25.77 37.43
CA THR A 305 -10.03 -24.51 36.71
C THR A 305 -8.53 -24.45 36.31
N THR A 306 -7.97 -23.47 35.59
CA THR A 306 -8.37 -22.08 35.29
C THR A 306 -7.83 -21.65 33.91
N ALA A 307 -8.33 -20.54 33.35
CA ALA A 307 -7.80 -19.94 32.12
C ALA A 307 -6.56 -19.03 32.36
N GLN A 308 -5.86 -18.74 31.26
CA GLN A 308 -5.15 -17.48 30.97
C GLN A 308 -3.91 -17.09 31.82
N GLN A 309 -2.72 -17.05 31.21
CA GLN A 309 -2.07 -15.82 30.69
C GLN A 309 -0.70 -16.17 30.05
N ALA A 310 -0.01 -15.21 29.42
CA ALA A 310 1.22 -15.43 28.64
C ALA A 310 2.48 -14.85 29.30
N ALA A 311 3.62 -15.54 29.18
CA ALA A 311 4.95 -14.93 29.29
C ALA A 311 6.08 -15.80 28.68
N SER A 312 7.08 -15.12 28.11
CA SER A 312 8.51 -15.41 28.14
C SER A 312 9.00 -16.87 28.31
N GLY A 313 9.14 -17.58 27.19
CA GLY A 313 10.04 -18.75 27.12
C GLY A 313 11.51 -18.31 27.10
N ALA A 314 12.11 -18.09 28.27
CA ALA A 314 13.56 -18.02 28.40
C ALA A 314 14.17 -19.39 28.08
N ASP A 315 15.28 -19.41 27.32
CA ASP A 315 15.95 -20.64 26.87
C ASP A 315 16.82 -21.25 27.98
N THR A 316 16.17 -21.64 29.08
CA THR A 316 16.81 -22.21 30.27
C THR A 316 17.05 -23.71 30.09
N GLY A 317 17.87 -24.06 29.08
CA GLY A 317 18.20 -25.44 28.77
C GLY A 317 19.23 -25.64 27.66
N ALA A 318 19.38 -24.70 26.72
CA ALA A 318 20.46 -24.77 25.73
C ALA A 318 21.85 -24.73 26.43
N PRO A 319 22.74 -25.72 26.18
CA PRO A 319 24.08 -25.71 26.77
C PRO A 319 24.85 -24.46 26.36
N GLN A 320 25.35 -23.72 27.35
CA GLN A 320 26.15 -22.53 27.12
C GLN A 320 27.60 -22.90 26.78
N ALA A 321 28.28 -22.01 26.07
CA ALA A 321 29.71 -22.04 25.84
C ALA A 321 30.21 -20.60 25.62
N SER A 322 31.53 -20.43 25.55
CA SER A 322 32.18 -19.17 25.18
C SER A 322 33.17 -19.40 24.03
N ILE A 323 33.39 -18.37 23.22
CA ILE A 323 34.35 -18.42 22.11
C ILE A 323 35.79 -18.45 22.65
N ALA A 324 36.57 -19.47 22.29
CA ALA A 324 37.92 -19.70 22.82
C ALA A 324 39.07 -19.14 21.94
N GLY A 325 38.79 -18.72 20.70
CA GLY A 325 39.78 -18.14 19.80
C GLY A 325 39.75 -16.61 19.80
N LYS A 326 40.91 -15.94 19.64
CA LYS A 326 41.03 -14.46 19.62
C LYS A 326 40.03 -13.80 18.67
N VAL A 327 39.92 -14.34 17.44
CA VAL A 327 38.89 -14.01 16.45
C VAL A 327 38.45 -15.31 15.79
N VAL A 328 37.15 -15.60 15.81
CA VAL A 328 36.57 -16.84 15.29
C VAL A 328 35.55 -16.56 14.19
N ASN A 329 35.73 -17.21 13.04
CA ASN A 329 34.82 -17.12 11.91
C ASN A 329 33.58 -17.99 12.15
N ILE A 330 32.42 -17.34 12.30
CA ILE A 330 31.11 -18.00 12.39
C ILE A 330 30.53 -18.13 10.98
N ARG A 331 30.13 -19.34 10.58
CA ARG A 331 29.87 -19.71 9.18
C ARG A 331 28.44 -20.15 8.89
N SER A 332 28.08 -20.22 7.61
CA SER A 332 26.73 -20.63 7.17
C SER A 332 26.46 -22.13 7.27
N ARG A 333 27.50 -22.98 7.21
CA ARG A 333 27.38 -24.45 7.26
C ARG A 333 28.48 -25.03 8.18
N PRO A 334 28.37 -26.28 8.64
CA PRO A 334 29.44 -26.97 9.38
C PRO A 334 30.59 -27.40 8.44
N SER A 335 31.28 -26.42 7.84
CA SER A 335 32.40 -26.63 6.91
C SER A 335 33.32 -25.41 6.83
N THR A 336 34.63 -25.66 6.78
CA THR A 336 35.71 -24.67 6.59
C THR A 336 35.61 -23.90 5.26
N HIS A 337 34.99 -24.48 4.24
CA HIS A 337 34.80 -23.86 2.92
C HIS A 337 33.51 -23.03 2.83
N SER A 338 32.64 -23.08 3.85
CA SER A 338 31.37 -22.35 3.83
C SER A 338 31.53 -20.87 4.19
N LYS A 339 30.58 -20.05 3.71
CA LYS A 339 30.64 -18.58 3.84
C LYS A 339 30.70 -18.15 5.31
N VAL A 340 31.61 -17.22 5.63
CA VAL A 340 31.63 -16.51 6.92
C VAL A 340 30.44 -15.54 6.98
N LEU A 341 29.66 -15.63 8.05
CA LEU A 341 28.51 -14.76 8.33
C LEU A 341 28.93 -13.55 9.17
N LEU A 342 29.75 -13.78 10.19
CA LEU A 342 30.27 -12.80 11.13
C LEU A 342 31.56 -13.34 11.77
N GLN A 343 32.27 -12.47 12.48
CA GLN A 343 33.35 -12.85 13.38
C GLN A 343 32.95 -12.57 14.82
N ALA A 344 33.36 -13.47 15.71
CA ALA A 344 33.22 -13.38 17.16
C ALA A 344 34.60 -13.29 17.81
N LYS A 345 34.68 -12.72 19.02
CA LYS A 345 35.91 -12.53 19.79
C LYS A 345 36.03 -13.54 20.93
N HIS A 346 37.25 -13.71 21.45
CA HIS A 346 37.47 -14.52 22.65
C HIS A 346 36.60 -14.02 23.83
N GLY A 347 35.86 -14.93 24.44
CA GLY A 347 34.97 -14.65 25.57
C GLY A 347 33.52 -14.33 25.20
N ASP A 348 33.19 -14.12 23.92
CA ASP A 348 31.80 -13.92 23.50
C ASP A 348 30.93 -15.14 23.94
N PRO A 349 29.84 -14.93 24.69
CA PRO A 349 28.96 -16.01 25.16
C PRO A 349 28.05 -16.51 24.04
N VAL A 350 27.74 -17.81 24.06
CA VAL A 350 26.87 -18.45 23.07
C VAL A 350 26.06 -19.62 23.63
N ALA A 351 24.78 -19.67 23.25
CA ALA A 351 23.91 -20.84 23.46
C ALA A 351 24.07 -21.84 22.30
N ILE A 352 24.31 -23.12 22.60
CA ILE A 352 24.43 -24.21 21.61
C ILE A 352 23.05 -24.75 21.25
N LEU A 353 22.60 -24.49 20.01
CA LEU A 353 21.29 -24.89 19.49
C LEU A 353 21.30 -26.21 18.70
N LYS A 354 22.38 -26.53 17.98
CA LYS A 354 22.53 -27.81 17.24
C LYS A 354 23.97 -28.34 17.33
N LYS A 355 24.15 -29.65 17.21
CA LYS A 355 25.47 -30.33 17.13
C LYS A 355 25.56 -31.10 15.80
N ASN A 356 26.67 -31.00 15.06
CA ASN A 356 26.89 -31.78 13.82
C ASN A 356 28.39 -32.01 13.60
N ARG A 357 28.84 -33.28 13.58
CA ARG A 357 30.20 -33.74 13.17
C ARG A 357 31.35 -32.76 13.44
N GLY A 358 31.62 -32.47 14.71
CA GLY A 358 32.70 -31.56 15.14
C GLY A 358 32.35 -30.07 15.20
N TRP A 359 31.14 -29.67 14.78
CA TRP A 359 30.63 -28.29 14.82
C TRP A 359 29.45 -28.12 15.79
N ARG A 360 29.18 -26.86 16.14
CA ARG A 360 28.01 -26.38 16.88
C ARG A 360 27.32 -25.29 16.09
N TYR A 361 25.99 -25.32 16.04
CA TYR A 361 25.19 -24.16 15.63
C TYR A 361 24.89 -23.37 16.90
N VAL A 362 25.34 -22.11 16.93
CA VAL A 362 25.32 -21.24 18.11
C VAL A 362 24.43 -20.04 17.90
N LYS A 363 23.91 -19.48 19.00
CA LYS A 363 23.19 -18.20 19.08
C LYS A 363 23.94 -17.27 20.04
N PHE A 364 24.13 -16.02 19.62
CA PHE A 364 24.63 -14.91 20.44
C PHE A 364 23.48 -14.14 21.09
N ASP A 365 23.77 -13.37 22.14
CA ASP A 365 22.75 -12.60 22.90
C ASP A 365 21.97 -11.62 22.03
N ASP A 366 22.63 -10.99 21.04
CA ASP A 366 22.02 -10.11 20.04
C ASP A 366 21.17 -10.84 18.97
N GLY A 367 20.95 -12.15 19.15
CA GLY A 367 20.12 -12.98 18.30
C GLY A 367 20.78 -13.48 17.01
N ARG A 368 22.02 -13.06 16.69
CA ARG A 368 22.78 -13.63 15.55
C ARG A 368 23.03 -15.13 15.77
N LYS A 369 23.03 -15.90 14.69
CA LYS A 369 23.22 -17.37 14.70
C LYS A 369 24.23 -17.81 13.64
N GLY A 370 24.85 -18.98 13.82
CA GLY A 370 25.72 -19.59 12.81
C GLY A 370 26.51 -20.80 13.30
N TRP A 371 27.31 -21.40 12.43
CA TRP A 371 28.12 -22.59 12.73
C TRP A 371 29.55 -22.21 13.16
N VAL A 372 30.02 -22.85 14.23
CA VAL A 372 31.39 -22.76 14.75
C VAL A 372 31.96 -24.16 15.00
N ALA A 373 33.27 -24.34 14.82
CA ALA A 373 33.93 -25.60 15.12
C ALA A 373 34.05 -25.79 16.65
N ASN A 374 33.78 -26.98 17.17
CA ASN A 374 33.69 -27.22 18.62
C ASN A 374 35.01 -26.99 19.37
N PHE A 375 36.16 -27.16 18.71
CA PHE A 375 37.48 -26.87 19.29
C PHE A 375 37.76 -25.37 19.44
N LEU A 376 36.89 -24.49 18.91
CA LEU A 376 36.94 -23.04 19.10
C LEU A 376 35.94 -22.56 20.17
N LEU A 377 35.35 -23.48 20.94
CA LEU A 377 34.48 -23.22 22.07
C LEU A 377 35.09 -23.75 23.36
N LYS A 378 34.98 -22.96 24.43
CA LYS A 378 35.16 -23.40 25.81
C LYS A 378 33.78 -23.69 26.40
N HIS A 379 33.61 -24.91 26.91
CA HIS A 379 32.44 -25.36 27.67
C HIS A 379 32.68 -25.14 29.16
#